data_AF-A0A1Z8MYV9-F1
#
_entry.id   AF-A0A1Z8MYV9-F1
#
_cell.length_a   1.000
_cell.length_b   1.000
_cell.length_c   1.000
_cell.angle_alpha   90.00
_cell.angle_beta   90.00
_cell.angle_gamma   90.00
#
_symmetry.space_group_name_H-M   'P 1'
#
loop_
_entity.id
_entity.type
_entity.pdbx_description
1 polymer ?
#
loop_
_entity_poly.entity_id
_entity_poly.type
_entity_poly.pdbx_seq_one_letter_code
_entity_poly.pdbx_strand_id
1 'polypeptide(L)'
;MKVLIGPNGDMDLENSIPELSDQFPDVEFLVSTSYVEAAQQVVDVDITVGWINQAILEAAKNLKWIQSISSGTNYYLNIPGLVDSDILLTSASGTHGACLAESAMGMIFAFTRGIRKCIQSQNTR
;
A
#
# COMPACT_ATOMS: atom_id res chain seq x y z
N MET A 1 -0.47 16.80 13.48
CA MET A 1 -1.13 15.57 12.97
C MET A 1 -0.05 14.54 12.72
N LYS A 2 -0.23 13.28 13.13
CA LYS A 2 0.83 12.26 13.03
C LYS A 2 0.48 11.19 12.00
N VAL A 3 1.38 10.96 11.05
CA VAL A 3 1.23 10.01 9.95
C VAL A 3 2.28 8.92 10.08
N LEU A 4 1.85 7.66 10.14
CA LEU A 4 2.73 6.50 10.09
C LEU A 4 2.78 5.92 8.68
N ILE A 5 3.95 5.98 8.05
CA ILE A 5 4.28 5.15 6.89
C ILE A 5 4.59 3.74 7.43
N GLY A 6 3.60 2.86 7.29
CA GLY A 6 3.65 1.49 7.75
C GLY A 6 4.36 0.56 6.77
N PRO A 7 4.40 -0.75 7.09
CA PRO A 7 4.94 -1.77 6.19
C PRO A 7 4.32 -1.67 4.80
N ASN A 8 5.16 -1.44 3.79
CA ASN A 8 4.73 -1.18 2.42
C ASN A 8 5.39 -2.09 1.36
N GLY A 9 6.22 -3.06 1.79
CA GLY A 9 6.93 -3.97 0.89
C GLY A 9 8.08 -3.23 0.19
N ASP A 10 8.20 -3.42 -1.12
CA ASP A 10 9.24 -2.79 -1.95
C ASP A 10 8.74 -1.47 -2.60
N MET A 11 7.81 -0.76 -1.94
CA MET A 11 7.24 0.49 -2.48
C MET A 11 8.03 1.73 -2.09
N ASP A 12 8.91 1.65 -1.09
CA ASP A 12 9.78 2.71 -0.59
C ASP A 12 9.06 4.06 -0.38
N LEU A 13 7.85 4.04 0.17
CA LEU A 13 6.99 5.22 0.31
C LEU A 13 7.63 6.31 1.20
N GLU A 14 8.50 5.92 2.12
CA GLU A 14 9.28 6.81 2.96
C GLU A 14 10.17 7.78 2.17
N ASN A 15 10.53 7.46 0.92
CA ASN A 15 11.33 8.34 0.07
C ASN A 15 10.60 9.64 -0.30
N SER A 16 9.27 9.68 -0.20
CA SER A 16 8.47 10.90 -0.41
C SER A 16 8.42 11.82 0.81
N ILE A 17 8.86 11.36 1.99
CA ILE A 17 8.77 12.13 3.24
C ILE A 17 9.51 13.47 3.19
N PRO A 18 10.71 13.61 2.60
CA PRO A 18 11.40 14.90 2.56
C PRO A 18 10.55 15.99 1.89
N GLU A 19 10.03 15.71 0.70
CA GLU A 19 9.17 16.65 -0.05
C GLU A 19 7.85 16.91 0.69
N LEU A 20 7.24 15.87 1.27
CA LEU A 20 6.00 16.01 2.04
C LEU A 20 6.21 16.80 3.34
N SER A 21 7.35 16.68 3.99
CA SER A 21 7.66 17.40 5.23
C SER A 21 7.88 18.88 4.96
N ASP A 22 8.49 19.21 3.82
CA ASP A 22 8.62 20.60 3.35
C ASP A 22 7.25 21.22 3.00
N GLN A 23 6.35 20.44 2.38
CA GLN A 23 5.02 20.90 2.01
C GLN A 23 4.03 20.96 3.19
N PHE A 24 4.19 20.09 4.18
CA PHE A 24 3.29 19.94 5.33
C PHE A 24 4.05 19.98 6.66
N PRO A 25 4.56 21.15 7.08
CA PRO A 25 5.43 21.27 8.27
C PRO A 25 4.72 20.97 9.60
N ASP A 26 3.38 21.03 9.64
CA ASP A 26 2.57 20.71 10.82
C ASP A 26 2.25 19.20 10.95
N VAL A 27 2.76 18.39 10.01
CA VAL A 27 2.58 16.94 9.97
C VAL A 27 3.87 16.25 10.41
N GLU A 28 3.75 15.40 11.43
CA GLU A 28 4.83 14.54 11.89
C GLU A 28 4.75 13.20 11.14
N PHE A 29 5.81 12.85 10.42
CA PHE A 29 5.92 11.58 9.70
C PHE A 29 6.77 10.59 10.49
N LEU A 30 6.23 9.40 10.71
CA LEU A 30 6.93 8.24 11.26
C LEU A 30 7.08 7.17 10.19
N VAL A 31 8.14 6.37 10.28
CA VAL A 31 8.39 5.24 9.38
C VAL A 31 8.56 3.98 10.21
N SER A 32 7.94 2.90 9.74
CA SER A 32 8.14 1.57 10.28
C SER A 32 8.26 0.55 9.16
N THR A 33 9.27 -0.32 9.26
CA THR A 33 9.53 -1.34 8.23
C THR A 33 8.96 -2.71 8.60
N SER A 34 8.50 -2.87 9.84
CA SER A 34 7.93 -4.12 10.34
C SER A 34 6.60 -3.90 11.06
N TYR A 35 5.75 -4.92 11.06
CA TYR A 35 4.48 -4.89 11.79
C TYR A 35 4.65 -4.70 13.31
N VAL A 36 5.76 -5.19 13.87
CA VAL A 36 6.06 -5.08 15.31
C VAL A 36 6.34 -3.62 15.67
N GLU A 37 7.21 -2.97 14.91
CA GLU A 37 7.54 -1.55 15.08
C GLU A 37 6.32 -0.67 14.84
N ALA A 38 5.55 -0.95 13.78
CA ALA A 38 4.32 -0.24 13.49
C ALA A 38 3.32 -0.31 14.65
N ALA A 39 3.14 -1.48 15.26
CA ALA A 39 2.24 -1.64 16.42
C ALA A 39 2.72 -0.86 17.66
N GLN A 40 4.03 -0.63 17.82
CA GLN A 40 4.57 0.19 18.91
C GLN A 40 4.35 1.69 18.66
N GLN A 41 4.49 2.12 17.40
CA GLN A 41 4.41 3.54 17.02
C GLN A 41 2.96 4.03 16.83
N VAL A 42 2.04 3.16 16.39
CA VAL A 42 0.66 3.53 16.01
C VAL A 42 -0.22 4.03 17.17
N VAL A 43 0.24 3.87 18.42
CA VAL A 43 -0.53 4.21 19.63
C VAL A 43 -1.09 5.63 19.59
N ASP A 44 -0.29 6.59 19.11
CA ASP A 44 -0.63 8.01 19.03
C ASP A 44 -0.64 8.54 17.58
N VAL A 45 -0.99 7.70 16.61
CA VAL A 45 -1.00 8.05 15.19
C VAL A 45 -2.42 8.39 14.73
N ASP A 46 -2.58 9.47 13.97
CA ASP A 46 -3.87 9.87 13.38
C ASP A 46 -4.15 9.10 12.08
N ILE A 47 -3.11 8.89 11.26
CA ILE A 47 -3.22 8.35 9.90
C ILE A 47 -2.14 7.28 9.68
N THR A 48 -2.50 6.17 9.06
CA THR A 48 -1.52 5.19 8.57
C THR A 48 -1.61 5.05 7.05
N VAL A 49 -0.45 5.02 6.40
CA VAL A 49 -0.30 4.71 4.97
C VAL A 49 0.51 3.42 4.88
N GLY A 50 -0.10 2.35 4.35
CA GLY A 50 0.55 1.04 4.27
C GLY A 50 -0.37 -0.12 4.68
N TRP A 51 0.24 -1.27 4.92
CA TRP A 51 -0.46 -2.45 5.44
C TRP A 51 -0.60 -2.38 6.96
N ILE A 52 -1.76 -2.75 7.47
CA ILE A 52 -2.00 -2.93 8.90
C ILE A 52 -2.44 -4.37 9.19
N ASN A 53 -2.18 -4.86 10.39
CA ASN A 53 -2.70 -6.15 10.85
C ASN A 53 -3.46 -5.96 12.17
N GLN A 54 -3.94 -7.07 12.75
CA GLN A 54 -4.68 -7.06 14.01
C GLN A 54 -3.92 -6.36 15.14
N ALA A 55 -2.62 -6.63 15.29
CA ALA A 55 -1.81 -6.06 16.36
C ALA A 55 -1.67 -4.53 16.26
N ILE A 56 -1.54 -4.01 15.03
CA ILE A 56 -1.51 -2.57 14.77
C ILE A 56 -2.87 -1.95 15.12
N LEU A 57 -3.98 -2.57 14.71
CA LEU A 57 -5.32 -2.07 15.01
C LEU A 57 -5.59 -2.03 16.52
N GLU A 58 -5.21 -3.06 17.27
CA GLU A 58 -5.44 -3.13 18.73
C GLU A 58 -4.62 -2.09 19.51
N ALA A 59 -3.42 -1.78 19.03
CA ALA A 59 -2.53 -0.78 19.62
C ALA A 59 -2.98 0.65 19.31
N ALA A 60 -3.62 0.88 18.16
CA ALA A 60 -4.05 2.18 17.69
C ALA A 60 -5.13 2.80 18.61
N LYS A 61 -4.80 3.89 19.32
CA LYS A 61 -5.76 4.59 20.20
C LYS A 61 -6.38 5.82 19.54
N ASN A 62 -5.63 6.46 18.63
CA ASN A 62 -6.01 7.72 18.01
C ASN A 62 -6.21 7.62 16.49
N LEU A 63 -6.11 6.41 15.92
CA LEU A 63 -6.17 6.21 14.47
C LEU A 63 -7.55 6.55 13.93
N LYS A 64 -7.58 7.44 12.95
CA LYS A 64 -8.79 7.95 12.30
C LYS A 64 -8.87 7.54 10.83
N TRP A 65 -7.73 7.30 10.19
CA TRP A 65 -7.66 7.03 8.76
C TRP A 65 -6.57 6.02 8.40
N ILE A 66 -6.96 5.04 7.58
CA ILE A 66 -6.08 4.11 6.90
C ILE A 66 -6.13 4.42 5.40
N GLN A 67 -5.01 4.84 4.83
CA GLN A 67 -4.81 4.89 3.39
C GLN A 67 -4.18 3.58 2.92
N SER A 68 -4.98 2.76 2.24
CA SER A 68 -4.46 1.56 1.60
C SER A 68 -3.54 1.91 0.44
N ILE A 69 -2.46 1.15 0.30
CA ILE A 69 -1.54 1.21 -0.84
C ILE A 69 -1.99 0.32 -2.00
N SER A 70 -3.15 -0.33 -1.88
CA SER A 70 -3.75 -1.18 -2.90
C SER A 70 -5.12 -0.66 -3.34
N SER A 71 -5.50 -0.97 -4.58
CA SER A 71 -6.85 -0.72 -5.08
C SER A 71 -7.87 -1.69 -4.47
N GLY A 72 -7.44 -2.88 -4.06
CA GLY A 72 -8.27 -3.90 -3.42
C GLY A 72 -8.23 -3.79 -1.91
N THR A 73 -9.41 -3.78 -1.28
CA THR A 73 -9.56 -3.62 0.18
C THR A 73 -10.01 -4.90 0.90
N ASN A 74 -10.18 -6.03 0.19
CA ASN A 74 -10.65 -7.29 0.77
C ASN A 74 -9.80 -7.78 1.95
N TYR A 75 -8.50 -7.52 1.94
CA TYR A 75 -7.60 -7.87 3.04
C TYR A 75 -8.06 -7.28 4.39
N TYR A 76 -8.52 -6.02 4.39
CA TYR A 76 -8.94 -5.29 5.59
C TYR A 76 -10.24 -5.84 6.21
N LEU A 77 -11.10 -6.50 5.41
CA LEU A 77 -12.32 -7.15 5.90
C LEU A 77 -12.03 -8.32 6.85
N ASN A 78 -10.82 -8.88 6.80
CA ASN A 78 -10.38 -9.98 7.66
C ASN A 78 -9.73 -9.50 8.97
N ILE A 79 -9.79 -8.21 9.28
CA ILE A 79 -9.26 -7.64 10.52
C ILE A 79 -10.44 -7.39 11.48
N PRO A 80 -10.68 -8.28 12.47
CA PRO A 80 -11.77 -8.12 13.43
C PRO A 80 -11.81 -6.73 14.07
N GLY A 81 -13.00 -6.14 14.12
CA GLY A 81 -13.24 -4.82 14.71
C GLY A 81 -12.94 -3.65 13.78
N LEU A 82 -12.23 -3.84 12.66
CA LEU A 82 -11.99 -2.74 11.71
C LEU A 82 -13.28 -2.30 11.01
N VAL A 83 -14.09 -3.27 10.55
CA VAL A 83 -15.36 -3.02 9.86
C VAL A 83 -16.37 -2.29 10.75
N ASP A 84 -16.34 -2.58 12.06
CA ASP A 84 -17.25 -1.99 13.03
C ASP A 84 -16.69 -0.70 13.68
N SER A 85 -15.50 -0.25 13.25
CA SER A 85 -14.86 0.97 13.75
C SER A 85 -15.25 2.21 12.95
N ASP A 86 -15.09 3.39 13.56
CA ASP A 86 -15.25 4.68 12.89
C ASP A 86 -14.00 5.09 12.06
N ILE A 87 -13.04 4.18 11.87
CA ILE A 87 -11.80 4.45 11.14
C ILE A 87 -12.10 4.51 9.65
N LEU A 88 -11.78 5.63 9.01
CA LEU A 88 -11.91 5.77 7.57
C LEU A 88 -10.90 4.86 6.86
N LEU A 89 -11.36 4.06 5.90
CA LEU A 89 -10.50 3.29 4.99
C LEU A 89 -10.65 3.81 3.56
N THR A 90 -9.56 4.27 2.96
CA THR A 90 -9.51 4.64 1.54
C THR A 90 -8.63 3.68 0.77
N SER A 91 -8.94 3.48 -0.51
CA SER A 91 -8.15 2.66 -1.43
C SER A 91 -7.20 3.49 -2.28
N ALA A 92 -6.23 2.84 -2.91
CA ALA A 92 -5.44 3.43 -4.00
C ALA A 92 -6.11 3.20 -5.37
N SER A 93 -7.44 3.21 -5.45
CA SER A 93 -8.14 3.04 -6.74
C SER A 93 -7.78 4.19 -7.71
N GLY A 94 -7.64 3.86 -9.00
CA GLY A 94 -7.33 4.83 -10.05
C GLY A 94 -5.84 4.96 -10.39
N THR A 95 -4.93 4.47 -9.55
CA THR A 95 -3.47 4.60 -9.79
C THR A 95 -2.90 3.59 -10.79
N HIS A 96 -3.63 2.50 -11.09
CA HIS A 96 -3.12 1.35 -11.85
C HIS A 96 -3.68 1.23 -13.29
N GLY A 97 -4.50 2.18 -13.75
CA GLY A 97 -5.26 2.05 -15.02
C GLY A 97 -4.37 1.83 -16.25
N ALA A 98 -3.34 2.67 -16.44
CA ALA A 98 -2.44 2.58 -17.58
C ALA A 98 -1.60 1.30 -17.57
N CYS A 99 -0.94 1.00 -16.43
CA CYS A 99 -0.11 -0.20 -16.27
C CYS A 99 -0.88 -1.50 -16.53
N LEU A 100 -2.14 -1.59 -16.06
CA LEU A 100 -3.00 -2.74 -16.32
C LEU A 100 -3.39 -2.86 -17.80
N ALA A 101 -3.72 -1.75 -18.46
CA ALA A 101 -4.05 -1.73 -19.88
C ALA A 101 -2.86 -2.17 -20.75
N GLU A 102 -1.66 -1.67 -20.45
CA GLU A 102 -0.41 -2.04 -21.12
C GLU A 102 -0.08 -3.52 -20.91
N SER A 103 -0.18 -4.02 -19.67
CA SER A 103 0.04 -5.44 -19.36
C SER A 103 -0.95 -6.33 -20.10
N ALA A 104 -2.23 -5.95 -20.13
CA ALA A 104 -3.26 -6.68 -20.87
C ALA A 104 -2.95 -6.73 -22.37
N MET A 105 -2.57 -5.60 -22.96
CA MET A 105 -2.16 -5.53 -24.36
C MET A 105 -0.92 -6.39 -24.64
N GLY A 106 0.08 -6.36 -23.76
CA GLY A 106 1.27 -7.19 -23.85
C GLY A 106 0.93 -8.68 -23.84
N MET A 107 0.02 -9.12 -22.96
CA MET A 107 -0.49 -10.50 -22.95
C MET A 107 -1.24 -10.84 -24.24
N ILE A 108 -2.11 -9.96 -24.73
CA ILE A 108 -2.82 -10.17 -26.00
C ILE A 108 -1.83 -10.43 -27.13
N PHE A 109 -0.76 -9.62 -27.26
CA PHE A 109 0.25 -9.87 -28.29
C PHE A 109 1.08 -11.12 -28.03
N ALA A 110 1.40 -11.43 -26.78
CA ALA A 110 2.09 -12.65 -26.39
C ALA A 110 1.36 -13.90 -26.88
N PHE A 111 0.02 -13.93 -26.77
CA PHE A 111 -0.81 -15.05 -27.20
C PHE A 111 -1.17 -15.02 -28.69
N THR A 112 -1.49 -13.86 -29.26
CA THR A 112 -2.06 -13.75 -30.62
C THR A 112 -1.04 -13.55 -31.72
N ARG A 113 0.16 -13.04 -31.40
CA ARG A 113 1.22 -12.72 -32.38
C ARG A 113 2.46 -13.60 -32.27
N GLY A 114 2.39 -14.66 -31.46
CA GLY A 114 3.46 -15.63 -31.33
C GLY A 114 4.72 -15.12 -30.64
N ILE A 115 4.70 -13.92 -30.02
CA ILE A 115 5.86 -13.34 -29.32
C ILE A 115 6.39 -14.32 -28.26
N ARG A 116 5.49 -14.90 -27.46
CA ARG A 116 5.87 -15.90 -26.44
C ARG A 116 6.60 -17.10 -27.06
N LYS A 117 6.11 -17.61 -28.19
CA LYS A 117 6.71 -18.76 -28.90
C LYS A 117 8.10 -18.41 -29.43
N CYS A 118 8.27 -17.25 -30.05
CA CYS A 118 9.55 -16.80 -30.58
C CYS A 118 10.62 -16.71 -29.48
N ILE A 119 10.28 -16.14 -28.32
CA ILE A 119 11.18 -16.06 -27.16
C ILE A 119 11.59 -17.47 -26.69
N GLN A 120 10.63 -18.39 -26.55
CA GLN A 120 10.92 -19.77 -26.14
C GLN A 120 11.85 -20.48 -27.12
N SER A 121 11.68 -20.28 -28.43
CA SER A 121 12.53 -20.88 -29.46
C SER A 121 13.96 -20.33 -29.51
N GLN A 122 14.22 -19.12 -28.97
CA GLN A 122 15.58 -18.58 -28.86
C GLN A 122 16.44 -19.35 -27.85
N ASN A 123 15.82 -19.85 -26.77
CA ASN A 123 16.52 -20.58 -25.71
C ASN A 123 16.81 -22.06 -26.05
N THR A 124 16.29 -22.54 -27.18
CA THR A 124 16.47 -23.93 -27.65
C THR A 124 17.45 -24.05 -28.82
N ARG A 125 18.17 -22.97 -29.15
CA ARG A 125 19.32 -22.97 -30.06
C ARG A 125 20.61 -22.89 -29.27
#